data_AF-A0AAN7PRQ1-F1
#
_entry.id   AF-A0AAN7PRQ1-F1
#
_cell.length_a   1.000
_cell.length_b   1.000
_cell.length_c   1.000
_cell.angle_alpha   90.00
_cell.angle_beta   90.00
_cell.angle_gamma   90.00
#
_symmetry.space_group_name_H-M   'P 1'
#
loop_
_entity.id
_entity.type
_entity.pdbx_description
1 polymer ?
#
loop_
_entity_poly.entity_id
_entity_poly.type
_entity_poly.pdbx_seq_one_letter_code
_entity_poly.pdbx_strand_id
1 'polypeptide(L)'
;MSPVTKTYILLIFVCLISVGISIKCYSYTCEGNCEVINEPRARHLRPTIDCAPDEHCATSRPHRFSGSIFRGCTSDKNYCDTHHPELYMCYTCNEDLCNDV
;
A
#
# COMPACT_ATOMS: atom_id res chain seq x y z
N MET A 1 -7.48 30.20 -30.72
CA MET A 1 -6.73 30.09 -29.45
C MET A 1 -5.36 30.69 -29.63
N SER A 2 -4.98 31.65 -28.76
CA SER A 2 -3.66 32.31 -28.80
C SER A 2 -2.54 31.30 -28.51
N PRO A 3 -1.36 31.38 -29.16
CA PRO A 3 -0.23 30.48 -28.91
C PRO A 3 0.19 30.44 -27.44
N VAL A 4 0.02 31.55 -26.74
CA VAL A 4 0.24 31.68 -25.29
C VAL A 4 -0.62 30.69 -24.50
N THR A 5 -1.90 30.55 -24.84
CA THR A 5 -2.84 29.67 -24.15
C THR A 5 -2.49 28.19 -24.31
N LYS A 6 -1.90 27.81 -25.46
CA LYS A 6 -1.48 26.41 -25.71
C LYS A 6 -0.29 26.00 -24.83
N THR A 7 0.64 26.93 -24.59
CA THR A 7 1.82 26.68 -23.77
C THR A 7 1.47 26.49 -22.29
N TYR A 8 0.55 27.31 -21.75
CA TYR A 8 0.12 27.19 -20.35
C TYR A 8 -0.60 25.87 -20.06
N ILE A 9 -1.46 25.41 -20.96
CA ILE A 9 -2.18 24.14 -20.79
C ILE A 9 -1.18 22.98 -20.76
N LEU A 10 -0.17 22.99 -21.63
CA LEU A 10 0.86 21.96 -21.66
C LEU A 10 1.68 21.93 -20.36
N LEU A 11 2.06 23.11 -19.84
CA LEU A 11 2.80 23.24 -18.59
C LEU A 11 2.00 22.71 -17.39
N ILE A 12 0.71 23.05 -17.30
CA ILE A 12 -0.18 22.54 -16.25
C ILE A 12 -0.31 21.01 -16.36
N PHE A 13 -0.47 20.48 -17.57
CA PHE A 13 -0.59 19.04 -17.78
C PHE A 13 0.69 18.28 -17.40
N VAL A 14 1.86 18.82 -17.74
CA VAL A 14 3.16 18.25 -17.34
C VAL A 14 3.38 18.32 -15.83
N CYS A 15 3.00 19.44 -15.18
CA CYS A 15 3.02 19.53 -13.72
C CYS A 15 2.08 18.52 -13.05
N LEU A 16 0.89 18.27 -13.63
CA LEU A 16 -0.07 17.30 -13.11
C LEU A 16 0.37 15.84 -13.30
N ILE A 17 1.06 15.51 -14.39
CA ILE A 17 1.64 14.17 -14.62
C ILE A 17 2.83 13.91 -13.68
N SER A 18 3.53 14.96 -13.24
CA SER A 18 4.71 14.85 -12.37
C SER A 18 4.35 14.59 -10.90
N VAL A 19 3.08 14.76 -10.51
CA VAL A 19 2.59 14.31 -9.21
C VAL A 19 2.25 12.84 -9.36
N GLY A 20 3.24 11.98 -9.10
CA GLY A 20 3.02 10.53 -9.11
C GLY A 20 1.83 10.18 -8.22
N ILE A 21 1.01 9.23 -8.67
CA ILE A 21 -0.19 8.82 -7.95
C ILE A 21 0.26 8.16 -6.65
N SER A 22 0.08 8.85 -5.54
CA SER A 22 0.23 8.28 -4.20
C SER A 22 -0.96 7.36 -3.94
N ILE A 23 -0.67 6.13 -3.51
CA ILE A 23 -1.67 5.16 -3.10
C ILE A 23 -1.79 5.17 -1.57
N LYS A 24 -2.97 4.81 -1.07
CA LYS A 24 -3.21 4.66 0.37
C LYS A 24 -3.14 3.20 0.76
N CYS A 25 -2.42 2.85 1.84
CA CYS A 25 -2.33 1.48 2.33
C CYS A 25 -2.67 1.39 3.82
N TYR A 26 -3.06 0.21 4.31
CA TYR A 26 -3.03 -0.07 5.74
C TYR A 26 -1.58 -0.18 6.23
N SER A 27 -1.27 0.42 7.37
CA SER A 27 0.09 0.51 7.88
C SER A 27 0.18 0.21 9.38
N TYR A 28 0.41 -1.05 9.72
CA TYR A 28 0.68 -1.46 11.09
C TYR A 28 1.52 -2.73 11.13
N THR A 29 2.34 -2.84 12.18
CA THR A 29 2.98 -4.07 12.59
C THR A 29 2.37 -4.50 13.91
N CYS A 30 1.98 -5.76 14.01
CA CYS A 30 1.50 -6.35 15.24
C CYS A 30 2.34 -7.59 15.56
N GLU A 31 2.77 -7.70 16.81
CA GLU A 31 3.50 -8.86 17.34
C GLU A 31 2.61 -9.58 18.37
N GLY A 32 2.57 -10.91 18.33
CA GLY A 32 1.75 -11.72 19.26
C GLY A 32 0.34 -12.01 18.74
N ASN A 33 -0.70 -11.75 19.55
CA ASN A 33 -2.08 -12.05 19.17
C ASN A 33 -2.72 -10.90 18.37
N CYS A 34 -2.64 -11.02 17.06
CA CYS A 34 -3.11 -10.00 16.11
C CYS A 34 -4.49 -10.33 15.49
N GLU A 35 -5.19 -11.34 16.01
CA GLU A 35 -6.48 -11.77 15.45
C GLU A 35 -7.51 -10.64 15.48
N VAL A 36 -7.64 -9.93 16.60
CA VAL A 36 -8.65 -8.87 16.79
C VAL A 36 -8.54 -7.76 15.76
N ILE A 37 -7.34 -7.22 15.51
CA ILE A 37 -7.15 -6.13 14.53
C ILE A 37 -7.31 -6.65 13.09
N ASN A 38 -7.09 -7.94 12.87
CA ASN A 38 -7.23 -8.60 11.58
C ASN A 38 -8.66 -9.09 11.28
N GLU A 39 -9.58 -9.03 12.24
CA GLU A 39 -10.98 -9.34 12.01
C GLU A 39 -11.63 -8.28 11.08
N PRO A 40 -12.56 -8.68 10.19
CA PRO A 40 -13.25 -7.76 9.29
C PRO A 40 -13.98 -6.62 10.01
N ARG A 41 -14.53 -6.88 11.20
CA ARG A 41 -15.23 -5.88 12.02
C ARG A 41 -14.30 -4.79 12.55
N ALA A 42 -13.01 -5.09 12.72
CA ALA A 42 -12.00 -4.17 13.23
C ALA A 42 -11.32 -3.34 12.12
N ARG A 43 -11.78 -3.44 10.85
CA ARG A 43 -11.23 -2.67 9.72
C ARG A 43 -11.12 -1.16 9.98
N HIS A 44 -12.10 -0.60 10.69
CA HIS A 44 -12.13 0.82 11.05
C HIS A 44 -11.05 1.23 12.06
N LEU A 45 -10.42 0.27 12.73
CA LEU A 45 -9.31 0.50 13.68
C LEU A 45 -7.94 0.41 13.00
N ARG A 46 -7.87 -0.04 11.74
CA ARG A 46 -6.61 -0.23 11.03
C ARG A 46 -6.10 1.14 10.55
N PRO A 47 -4.93 1.59 11.03
CA PRO A 47 -4.35 2.84 10.58
C PRO A 47 -3.98 2.77 9.09
N THR A 48 -4.14 3.90 8.40
CA THR A 48 -3.81 4.05 6.98
C THR A 48 -2.70 5.07 6.79
N ILE A 49 -1.90 4.92 5.74
CA ILE A 49 -0.84 5.84 5.34
C ILE A 49 -0.91 6.12 3.84
N ASP A 50 -0.55 7.33 3.42
CA ASP A 50 -0.31 7.67 2.01
C ASP A 50 1.13 7.31 1.66
N CYS A 51 1.34 6.45 0.66
CA CYS A 51 2.65 5.96 0.26
C CYS A 51 3.36 6.94 -0.68
N ALA A 52 4.69 6.81 -0.78
CA ALA A 52 5.45 7.59 -1.75
C ALA A 52 5.06 7.22 -3.19
N PRO A 53 5.28 8.13 -4.16
CA PRO A 53 5.18 7.78 -5.58
C PRO A 53 6.06 6.56 -5.86
N ASP A 54 5.53 5.58 -6.61
CA ASP A 54 6.17 4.30 -6.98
C ASP A 54 6.26 3.23 -5.87
N GLU A 55 5.70 3.48 -4.68
CA GLU A 55 5.52 2.44 -3.67
C GLU A 55 4.25 1.61 -3.92
N HIS A 56 4.25 0.41 -3.34
CA HIS A 56 3.17 -0.56 -3.40
C HIS A 56 2.68 -0.88 -1.98
N CYS A 57 1.42 -1.29 -1.84
CA CYS A 57 0.96 -1.85 -0.58
C CYS A 57 1.47 -3.29 -0.44
N ALA A 58 1.91 -3.66 0.75
CA ALA A 58 2.23 -5.03 1.10
C ALA A 58 1.49 -5.48 2.36
N THR A 59 1.21 -6.78 2.45
CA THR A 59 0.81 -7.46 3.68
C THR A 59 1.53 -8.78 3.81
N SER A 60 1.91 -9.13 5.03
CA SER A 60 2.42 -10.45 5.40
C SER A 60 1.75 -10.89 6.70
N ARG A 61 1.10 -12.05 6.69
CA ARG A 61 0.39 -12.59 7.86
C ARG A 61 0.49 -14.12 7.92
N PRO A 62 0.45 -14.73 9.11
CA PRO A 62 0.46 -16.18 9.23
C PRO A 62 -0.84 -16.81 8.70
N HIS A 63 -0.75 -18.00 8.08
CA HIS A 63 -1.91 -18.67 7.48
C HIS A 63 -2.76 -19.47 8.50
N ARG A 64 -2.13 -20.11 9.49
CA ARG A 64 -2.79 -21.09 10.40
C ARG A 64 -2.39 -20.99 11.87
N PHE A 65 -1.67 -19.96 12.27
CA PHE A 65 -1.15 -19.80 13.64
C PHE A 65 -1.13 -18.32 14.01
N SER A 66 -1.10 -18.03 15.30
CA SER A 66 -0.88 -16.67 15.79
C SER A 66 0.58 -16.28 15.56
N GLY A 67 0.82 -15.15 14.93
CA GLY A 67 2.14 -14.68 14.53
C GLY A 67 2.08 -13.22 14.12
N SER A 68 3.25 -12.66 13.83
CA SER A 68 3.35 -11.25 13.51
C SER A 68 2.60 -10.92 12.22
N ILE A 69 1.95 -9.76 12.17
CA ILE A 69 1.32 -9.25 10.96
C ILE A 69 2.04 -7.97 10.57
N PHE A 70 2.39 -7.88 9.29
CA PHE A 70 2.88 -6.67 8.67
C PHE A 70 1.86 -6.19 7.62
N ARG A 71 1.56 -4.89 7.65
CA ARG A 71 0.91 -4.15 6.56
C ARG A 71 1.64 -2.82 6.41
N GLY A 72 1.92 -2.39 5.18
CA GLY A 72 2.57 -1.10 4.94
C GLY A 72 2.83 -0.83 3.46
N CYS A 73 3.57 0.25 3.20
CA CYS A 73 4.12 0.59 1.89
C CYS A 73 5.47 -0.12 1.69
N THR A 74 5.81 -0.44 0.44
CA THR A 74 7.12 -0.98 0.05
C THR A 74 7.49 -0.49 -1.35
N SER A 75 8.76 -0.16 -1.56
CA SER A 75 9.29 0.10 -2.90
C SER A 75 9.64 -1.20 -3.65
N ASP A 76 9.69 -2.34 -2.95
CA ASP A 76 9.91 -3.66 -3.55
C ASP A 76 8.58 -4.25 -4.04
N LYS A 77 8.37 -4.22 -5.36
CA LYS A 77 7.22 -4.86 -6.03
C LYS A 77 7.17 -6.38 -5.82
N ASN A 78 8.31 -6.99 -5.49
CA ASN A 78 8.46 -8.42 -5.21
C ASN A 78 8.69 -8.66 -3.71
N TYR A 79 8.29 -7.73 -2.84
CA TYR A 79 8.48 -7.84 -1.38
C TYR A 79 8.11 -9.22 -0.87
N CYS A 80 6.97 -9.74 -1.34
CA CYS A 80 6.49 -11.04 -0.96
C CYS A 80 7.26 -12.22 -1.52
N ASP A 81 7.86 -12.14 -2.70
CA ASP A 81 8.73 -13.20 -3.21
C ASP A 81 10.07 -13.23 -2.44
N THR A 82 10.60 -12.06 -2.10
CA THR A 82 11.87 -11.91 -1.39
C THR A 82 11.77 -12.28 0.08
N HIS A 83 10.65 -11.96 0.73
CA HIS A 83 10.47 -12.12 2.17
C HIS A 83 9.52 -13.26 2.55
N HIS A 84 9.07 -14.10 1.59
CA HIS A 84 8.05 -15.14 1.80
C HIS A 84 8.44 -16.15 2.89
N PRO A 85 7.92 -16.04 4.12
CA PRO A 85 8.04 -17.11 5.08
C PRO A 85 7.09 -18.25 4.67
N GLU A 86 7.54 -19.50 4.62
CA GLU A 86 6.75 -20.65 4.13
C GLU A 86 5.35 -20.80 4.76
N LEU A 87 5.15 -20.28 5.99
CA LEU A 87 3.91 -20.40 6.74
C LEU A 87 3.03 -19.12 6.70
N TYR A 88 3.45 -18.10 5.97
CA TYR A 88 2.76 -16.82 5.87
C TYR A 88 2.11 -16.68 4.50
N MET A 89 0.95 -16.02 4.48
CA MET A 89 0.41 -15.41 3.28
C MET A 89 1.05 -14.04 3.13
N CYS A 90 1.67 -13.78 1.99
CA CYS A 90 2.16 -12.46 1.63
C CYS A 90 1.50 -11.99 0.33
N TYR A 91 1.12 -10.72 0.28
CA TYR A 91 0.55 -10.09 -0.91
C TYR A 91 1.10 -8.67 -1.12
N THR A 92 1.50 -8.35 -2.35
CA THR A 92 1.90 -7.01 -2.79
C THR A 92 0.95 -6.53 -3.89
N CYS A 93 0.51 -5.28 -3.84
CA CYS A 93 -0.50 -4.73 -4.74
C CYS A 93 -0.40 -3.21 -4.91
N ASN A 94 -1.05 -2.67 -5.94
CA ASN A 94 -0.90 -1.28 -6.38
C ASN A 94 -2.25 -0.55 -6.51
N GLU A 95 -3.11 -0.69 -5.50
CA GLU A 95 -4.43 -0.07 -5.43
C GLU A 95 -4.69 0.42 -4.00
N ASP A 96 -5.59 1.40 -3.83
CA ASP A 96 -5.92 1.91 -2.50
C ASP A 96 -6.47 0.81 -1.59
N LEU A 97 -5.83 0.67 -0.42
CA LEU A 97 -6.18 -0.26 0.66
C LEU A 97 -6.22 -1.72 0.21
N CYS A 98 -5.56 -2.06 -0.90
CA CYS A 98 -5.58 -3.41 -1.46
C CYS A 98 -4.90 -4.43 -0.54
N ASN A 99 -4.02 -3.98 0.36
CA ASN A 99 -3.45 -4.79 1.42
C ASN A 99 -4.41 -4.95 2.62
N ASP A 100 -5.72 -5.07 2.40
CA ASP A 100 -6.71 -5.44 3.43
C ASP A 100 -6.84 -6.96 3.61
N VAL A 101 -6.28 -7.72 2.67
CA VAL A 101 -6.45 -9.17 2.49
C VAL A 101 -6.16 -9.96 3.76
#